data_AF-A0A853DIY1-F1
#
_entry.id   AF-A0A853DIY1-F1
#
_cell.length_a   1.000
_cell.length_b   1.000
_cell.length_c   1.000
_cell.angle_alpha   90.00
_cell.angle_beta   90.00
_cell.angle_gamma   90.00
#
_symmetry.space_group_name_H-M   'P 1'
#
loop_
_entity.id
_entity.type
_entity.pdbx_description
1 polymer ?
#
loop_
_entity_poly.entity_id
_entity_poly.type
_entity_poly.pdbx_seq_one_letter_code
_entity_poly.pdbx_strand_id
1 'polypeptide(L)'
;MEQFLTTPHASRARWVVAVFAVVAAVAHIPVTGEHLREAPYMGWLFIVLTVGCLSIAGAALVRDSSAVYALAVLTCGLAVAGYAATRLTAFPMLSDDVGNWLEPLGVVSVITETIVVVAAIVGLRHRAQPASRISTSWPSTVRGG
;
A
#
# COMPACT_ATOMS: atom_id res chain seq x y z
N MET A 1 -33.29 19.41 5.66
CA MET A 1 -32.66 18.35 6.45
C MET A 1 -32.08 17.28 5.52
N GLU A 2 -31.33 17.67 4.47
CA GLU A 2 -30.78 16.74 3.46
C GLU A 2 -29.45 17.25 2.87
N GLN A 3 -28.63 17.95 3.66
CA GLN A 3 -27.37 18.54 3.20
C GLN A 3 -26.11 17.85 3.77
N PHE A 4 -26.28 16.69 4.41
CA PHE A 4 -25.23 16.02 5.18
C PHE A 4 -24.66 14.73 4.57
N LEU A 5 -25.11 14.27 3.39
CA LEU A 5 -24.76 12.91 2.94
C LEU A 5 -23.80 12.77 1.76
N THR A 6 -23.32 13.84 1.12
CA THR A 6 -22.37 13.65 -0.01
C THR A 6 -21.30 14.73 -0.12
N THR A 7 -20.30 14.67 0.76
CA THR A 7 -18.92 14.98 0.37
C THR A 7 -18.05 13.86 0.96
N PRO A 8 -17.15 13.19 0.21
CA PRO A 8 -16.11 13.85 -0.56
C PRO A 8 -15.73 13.15 -1.88
N HIS A 9 -14.88 13.79 -2.69
CA HIS A 9 -14.11 13.15 -3.75
C HIS A 9 -13.10 12.18 -3.09
N ALA A 10 -13.55 11.01 -2.65
CA ALA A 10 -12.70 9.93 -2.19
C ALA A 10 -11.59 9.74 -3.22
N SER A 11 -10.32 9.86 -2.81
CA SER A 11 -9.24 9.68 -3.76
C SER A 11 -9.34 8.26 -4.33
N ARG A 12 -9.40 8.13 -5.66
CA ARG A 12 -9.50 6.83 -6.34
C ARG A 12 -8.42 5.85 -5.88
N ALA A 13 -7.28 6.39 -5.42
CA ALA A 13 -6.18 5.67 -4.79
C ALA A 13 -6.61 4.79 -3.61
N ARG A 14 -7.53 5.24 -2.73
CA ARG A 14 -7.94 4.44 -1.56
C ARG A 14 -8.59 3.11 -1.95
N TRP A 15 -9.36 3.11 -3.02
CA TRP A 15 -10.05 1.92 -3.52
C TRP A 15 -9.06 0.95 -4.15
N VAL A 16 -8.09 1.47 -4.91
CA VAL A 16 -6.99 0.67 -5.45
C VAL A 16 -6.19 0.04 -4.31
N VAL A 17 -5.80 0.81 -3.28
CA VAL A 17 -5.12 0.29 -2.09
C VAL A 17 -5.96 -0.80 -1.41
N ALA A 18 -7.25 -0.56 -1.17
CA ALA A 18 -8.11 -1.53 -0.49
C ALA A 18 -8.23 -2.85 -1.26
N VAL A 19 -8.52 -2.80 -2.57
CA VAL A 19 -8.68 -4.00 -3.39
C VAL A 19 -7.37 -4.78 -3.49
N PHE A 20 -6.28 -4.12 -3.88
CA PHE A 20 -5.01 -4.83 -4.09
C PHE A 20 -4.36 -5.28 -2.79
N ALA A 21 -4.58 -4.60 -1.66
CA ALA A 21 -4.13 -5.10 -0.35
C ALA A 21 -4.88 -6.38 0.06
N VAL A 22 -6.16 -6.52 -0.27
CA VAL A 22 -6.89 -7.80 -0.08
C VAL A 22 -6.30 -8.90 -0.96
N VAL A 23 -6.03 -8.62 -2.23
CA VAL A 23 -5.41 -9.61 -3.13
C VAL A 23 -4.03 -10.03 -2.61
N ALA A 24 -3.19 -9.08 -2.19
CA ALA A 24 -1.90 -9.36 -1.60
C ALA A 24 -2.02 -10.23 -0.34
N ALA A 25 -2.99 -9.92 0.55
CA ALA A 25 -3.24 -10.74 1.74
C ALA A 25 -3.62 -12.18 1.37
N VAL A 26 -4.54 -12.36 0.41
CA VAL A 26 -4.99 -13.69 -0.03
C VAL A 26 -3.86 -14.49 -0.67
N ALA A 27 -2.96 -13.84 -1.42
CA ALA A 27 -1.82 -14.52 -2.06
C ALA A 27 -0.87 -15.21 -1.06
N HIS A 28 -0.79 -14.71 0.18
CA HIS A 28 0.06 -15.28 1.22
C HIS A 28 -0.57 -16.46 1.96
N ILE A 29 -1.90 -16.61 1.94
CA ILE A 29 -2.59 -17.65 2.72
C ILE A 29 -2.15 -19.06 2.31
N PRO A 30 -2.11 -19.44 1.02
CA PRO A 30 -1.76 -20.82 0.62
C PRO A 30 -0.33 -21.20 0.99
N VAL A 31 0.60 -20.25 0.89
CA VAL A 31 2.04 -20.49 1.08
C VAL A 31 2.47 -20.44 2.55
N THR A 32 1.67 -19.81 3.41
CA THR A 32 1.97 -19.63 4.84
C THR A 32 2.15 -20.95 5.58
N GLY A 33 1.25 -21.92 5.36
CA GLY A 33 1.26 -23.19 6.11
C GLY A 33 2.51 -24.03 5.85
N GLU A 34 3.00 -24.01 4.62
CA GLU A 34 4.26 -24.65 4.23
C GLU A 34 5.46 -23.96 4.89
N HIS A 35 5.52 -22.63 4.80
CA HIS A 35 6.62 -21.87 5.38
C HIS A 35 6.65 -21.95 6.91
N LEU A 36 5.51 -22.10 7.59
CA LEU A 36 5.50 -22.35 9.04
C LEU A 36 6.18 -23.67 9.43
N ARG A 37 6.16 -24.69 8.55
CA ARG A 37 6.83 -25.97 8.78
C ARG A 37 8.30 -25.93 8.40
N GLU A 38 8.62 -25.27 7.29
CA GLU A 38 9.93 -25.34 6.65
C GLU A 38 10.86 -24.18 7.02
N ALA A 39 10.33 -22.97 7.14
CA ALA A 39 11.07 -21.77 7.52
C ALA A 39 10.20 -20.90 8.46
N PRO A 40 10.01 -21.29 9.74
CA PRO A 40 8.96 -20.75 10.59
C PRO A 40 8.96 -19.22 10.71
N TYR A 41 10.14 -18.60 10.68
CA TYR A 41 10.26 -17.14 10.72
C TYR A 41 9.60 -16.46 9.51
N MET A 42 9.70 -17.04 8.30
CA MET A 42 9.00 -16.53 7.11
C MET A 42 7.50 -16.80 7.16
N GLY A 43 7.10 -17.96 7.67
CA GLY A 43 5.68 -18.25 7.91
C GLY A 43 5.03 -17.19 8.83
N TRP A 44 5.70 -16.82 9.92
CA TRP A 44 5.25 -15.72 10.79
C TRP A 44 5.22 -14.36 10.09
N LEU A 45 6.22 -14.05 9.26
CA LEU A 45 6.22 -12.81 8.47
C LEU A 45 5.04 -12.75 7.49
N PHE A 46 4.69 -13.87 6.84
CA PHE A 46 3.50 -13.94 5.98
C PHE A 46 2.19 -13.74 6.76
N ILE A 47 2.09 -14.24 7.99
CA ILE A 47 0.93 -13.96 8.86
C ILE A 47 0.85 -12.47 9.17
N VAL A 48 1.96 -11.86 9.62
CA VAL A 48 2.01 -10.44 9.96
C VAL A 48 1.65 -9.58 8.74
N LEU A 49 2.18 -9.93 7.57
CA LEU A 49 1.89 -9.25 6.31
C LEU A 49 0.42 -9.39 5.92
N THR A 50 -0.15 -10.59 6.01
CA THR A 50 -1.57 -10.86 5.74
C THR A 50 -2.47 -9.98 6.62
N VAL A 51 -2.23 -9.99 7.93
CA VAL A 51 -2.99 -9.17 8.89
C VAL A 51 -2.79 -7.67 8.63
N GLY A 52 -1.56 -7.25 8.33
CA GLY A 52 -1.22 -5.88 7.98
C GLY A 52 -1.98 -5.39 6.75
N CYS A 53 -1.95 -6.17 5.66
CA CYS A 53 -2.66 -5.86 4.41
C CYS A 53 -4.18 -5.79 4.61
N LEU A 54 -4.78 -6.73 5.35
CA LEU A 54 -6.22 -6.68 5.66
C LEU A 54 -6.58 -5.46 6.54
N SER A 55 -5.73 -5.12 7.51
CA SER A 55 -5.90 -3.94 8.35
C SER A 55 -5.80 -2.64 7.55
N ILE A 56 -4.85 -2.56 6.61
CA ILE A 56 -4.71 -1.45 5.66
C ILE A 56 -5.94 -1.35 4.76
N ALA A 57 -6.41 -2.47 4.20
CA ALA A 57 -7.59 -2.49 3.36
C ALA A 57 -8.83 -1.97 4.12
N GLY A 58 -9.11 -2.52 5.31
CA GLY A 58 -10.21 -2.06 6.16
C GLY A 58 -10.07 -0.59 6.54
N ALA A 59 -8.86 -0.15 6.88
CA ALA A 59 -8.60 1.26 7.18
C ALA A 59 -8.83 2.17 5.97
N ALA A 60 -8.41 1.77 4.76
CA ALA A 60 -8.61 2.55 3.53
C ALA A 60 -10.09 2.69 3.14
N LEU A 61 -10.93 1.71 3.49
CA LEU A 61 -12.39 1.77 3.30
C LEU A 61 -13.05 2.80 4.22
N VAL A 62 -12.57 2.93 5.46
CA VAL A 62 -13.18 3.81 6.47
C VAL A 62 -12.61 5.22 6.41
N ARG A 63 -11.30 5.37 6.18
CA ARG A 63 -10.58 6.64 6.24
C ARG A 63 -9.66 6.82 5.05
N ASP A 64 -9.82 7.96 4.38
CA ASP A 64 -8.82 8.46 3.44
C ASP A 64 -7.81 9.25 4.31
N SER A 65 -6.70 8.64 4.74
CA SER A 65 -5.69 9.28 5.60
C SER A 65 -4.25 9.07 5.11
N SER A 66 -3.37 10.04 5.37
CA SER A 66 -1.94 9.92 5.03
C SER A 66 -1.27 8.79 5.80
N ALA A 67 -1.68 8.54 7.05
CA ALA A 67 -1.19 7.44 7.85
C ALA A 67 -1.48 6.07 7.21
N VAL A 68 -2.68 5.88 6.64
CA VAL A 68 -3.02 4.63 5.94
C VAL A 68 -2.13 4.42 4.73
N TYR A 69 -1.90 5.46 3.93
CA TYR A 69 -1.00 5.35 2.77
C TYR A 69 0.46 5.14 3.17
N ALA A 70 0.94 5.81 4.22
CA ALA A 70 2.30 5.60 4.71
C ALA A 70 2.49 4.16 5.19
N LEU A 71 1.53 3.60 5.94
CA LEU A 71 1.54 2.20 6.35
C LEU A 71 1.49 1.26 5.15
N ALA A 72 0.67 1.55 4.13
CA ALA A 72 0.62 0.76 2.90
C ALA A 72 1.96 0.73 2.15
N VAL A 73 2.64 1.89 2.03
CA VAL A 73 3.98 1.97 1.44
C VAL A 73 4.99 1.15 2.24
N LEU A 74 4.97 1.28 3.58
CA LEU A 74 5.91 0.56 4.43
C LEU A 74 5.68 -0.95 4.38
N THR A 75 4.45 -1.40 4.60
CA THR A 75 4.11 -2.82 4.67
C THR A 75 4.34 -3.52 3.32
N CYS A 76 3.76 -3.00 2.23
CA CYS A 76 3.94 -3.63 0.91
C CYS A 76 5.33 -3.38 0.33
N GLY A 77 5.96 -2.24 0.65
CA GLY A 77 7.34 -1.98 0.22
C GLY A 77 8.34 -2.93 0.88
N LEU A 78 8.16 -3.25 2.16
CA LEU A 78 8.97 -4.26 2.84
C LEU A 78 8.75 -5.67 2.27
N ALA A 79 7.53 -6.00 1.87
CA ALA A 79 7.24 -7.29 1.25
C ALA A 79 7.89 -7.44 -0.14
N VAL A 80 7.80 -6.40 -0.99
CA VAL A 80 8.51 -6.35 -2.28
C VAL A 80 10.02 -6.44 -2.09
N ALA A 81 10.57 -5.72 -1.10
CA ALA A 81 11.98 -5.80 -0.76
C ALA A 81 12.38 -7.19 -0.24
N GLY A 82 11.52 -7.82 0.58
CA GLY A 82 11.71 -9.17 1.09
C GLY A 82 11.72 -10.21 -0.02
N TYR A 83 10.81 -10.11 -0.98
CA TYR A 83 10.79 -10.94 -2.17
C TYR A 83 12.10 -10.81 -2.96
N ALA A 84 12.54 -9.58 -3.26
CA ALA A 84 13.82 -9.39 -3.92
C ALA A 84 15.00 -9.95 -3.09
N ALA A 85 14.98 -9.77 -1.77
CA ALA A 85 16.04 -10.26 -0.88
C ALA A 85 16.17 -11.79 -0.92
N THR A 86 15.06 -12.53 -0.87
CA THR A 86 15.10 -14.01 -0.94
C THR A 86 15.49 -14.51 -2.33
N ARG A 87 15.22 -13.74 -3.39
CA ARG A 87 15.66 -14.09 -4.75
C ARG A 87 17.12 -13.76 -5.05
N LEU A 88 17.72 -12.82 -4.30
CA LEU A 88 19.09 -12.36 -4.50
C LEU A 88 20.10 -13.01 -3.54
N THR A 89 19.67 -13.31 -2.32
CA THR A 89 20.54 -13.79 -1.25
C THR A 89 19.97 -15.03 -0.60
N ALA A 90 20.83 -16.01 -0.31
CA ALA A 90 20.42 -17.27 0.29
C ALA A 90 20.05 -17.04 1.76
N PHE A 91 18.75 -17.13 2.05
CA PHE A 91 18.24 -17.03 3.40
C PHE A 91 18.34 -18.39 4.10
N PRO A 92 18.52 -18.45 5.44
CA PRO A 92 18.50 -19.70 6.17
C PRO A 92 17.20 -20.47 5.90
N MET A 93 17.30 -21.75 5.54
CA MET A 93 16.16 -22.63 5.20
C MET A 93 15.40 -22.26 3.91
N LEU A 94 15.87 -21.27 3.14
CA LEU A 94 15.29 -20.82 1.87
C LEU A 94 16.38 -20.53 0.82
N SER A 95 17.45 -21.33 0.81
CA SER A 95 18.52 -21.19 -0.20
C SER A 95 18.03 -21.46 -1.61
N ASP A 96 17.04 -22.34 -1.74
CA ASP A 96 16.58 -22.87 -3.03
C ASP A 96 15.70 -21.86 -3.78
N ASP A 97 15.30 -20.79 -3.09
CA ASP A 97 14.52 -19.69 -3.62
C ASP A 97 15.36 -18.67 -4.41
N VAL A 98 16.69 -18.72 -4.30
CA VAL A 98 17.59 -17.81 -5.02
C VAL A 98 17.44 -18.01 -6.53
N GLY A 99 17.17 -16.93 -7.25
CA GLY A 99 16.92 -16.97 -8.69
C GLY A 99 15.52 -17.46 -9.11
N ASN A 100 14.67 -17.93 -8.19
CA ASN A 100 13.30 -18.38 -8.49
C ASN A 100 12.31 -17.20 -8.64
N TRP A 101 12.57 -16.29 -9.59
CA TRP A 101 11.77 -15.07 -9.82
C TRP A 101 10.37 -15.32 -10.40
N LEU A 102 10.10 -16.51 -10.91
CA LEU A 102 8.85 -16.83 -11.58
C LEU A 102 7.92 -17.71 -10.74
N GLU A 103 8.22 -17.85 -9.44
CA GLU A 103 7.34 -18.51 -8.49
C GLU A 103 5.92 -17.91 -8.56
N PRO A 104 4.89 -18.64 -9.00
CA PRO A 104 3.61 -18.05 -9.38
C PRO A 104 2.94 -17.22 -8.29
N LEU A 105 2.89 -17.74 -7.05
CA LEU A 105 2.28 -17.02 -5.93
C LEU A 105 3.11 -15.81 -5.51
N GLY A 106 4.44 -15.91 -5.58
CA GLY A 106 5.36 -14.80 -5.32
C GLY A 106 5.18 -13.67 -6.33
N VAL A 107 5.01 -13.99 -7.62
CA VAL A 107 4.76 -13.01 -8.68
C VAL A 107 3.42 -12.30 -8.50
N VAL A 108 2.35 -13.05 -8.19
CA VAL A 108 1.04 -12.45 -7.89
C VAL A 108 1.16 -11.49 -6.70
N SER A 109 1.82 -11.92 -5.64
CA SER A 109 2.05 -11.09 -4.45
C SER A 109 2.80 -9.80 -4.81
N VAL A 110 4.00 -9.89 -5.39
CA VAL A 110 4.86 -8.72 -5.64
C VAL A 110 4.21 -7.71 -6.58
N ILE A 111 3.44 -8.16 -7.57
CA ILE A 111 2.69 -7.28 -8.48
C ILE A 111 1.64 -6.50 -7.69
N THR A 112 0.82 -7.21 -6.89
CA THR A 112 -0.26 -6.58 -6.13
C THR A 112 0.27 -5.61 -5.08
N GLU A 113 1.36 -5.96 -4.40
CA GLU A 113 2.04 -5.11 -3.43
C GLU A 113 2.66 -3.87 -4.08
N THR A 114 3.28 -4.02 -5.25
CA THR A 114 3.81 -2.89 -6.02
C THR A 114 2.69 -1.92 -6.41
N ILE A 115 1.53 -2.44 -6.85
CA ILE A 115 0.36 -1.61 -7.16
C ILE A 115 -0.11 -0.85 -5.91
N VAL A 116 -0.17 -1.50 -4.75
CA VAL A 116 -0.50 -0.85 -3.46
C VAL A 116 0.48 0.27 -3.15
N VAL A 117 1.79 0.03 -3.26
CA VAL A 117 2.83 1.04 -3.00
C VAL A 117 2.66 2.24 -3.92
N VAL A 118 2.50 2.01 -5.23
CA VAL A 118 2.32 3.10 -6.21
C VAL A 118 1.05 3.90 -5.93
N ALA A 119 -0.08 3.22 -5.70
CA ALA A 119 -1.35 3.88 -5.39
C ALA A 119 -1.26 4.71 -4.10
N ALA A 120 -0.58 4.18 -3.07
CA ALA A 120 -0.39 4.88 -1.81
C ALA A 120 0.53 6.10 -1.95
N ILE A 121 1.61 6.02 -2.73
CA ILE A 121 2.48 7.17 -3.05
C ILE A 121 1.68 8.25 -3.79
N VAL A 122 0.87 7.87 -4.78
CA VAL A 122 -0.01 8.81 -5.50
C VAL A 122 -0.99 9.47 -4.53
N GLY A 123 -1.63 8.69 -3.64
CA GLY A 123 -2.51 9.19 -2.60
C GLY A 123 -1.84 10.20 -1.67
N LEU A 124 -0.60 9.94 -1.24
CA LEU A 124 0.21 10.87 -0.44
C LEU A 124 0.54 12.15 -1.20
N ARG A 125 0.95 12.06 -2.47
CA ARG A 125 1.32 13.21 -3.29
C ARG A 125 0.13 14.13 -3.54
N HIS A 126 -1.06 13.58 -3.84
CA HIS A 126 -2.27 14.38 -4.05
C HIS A 126 -2.69 15.16 -2.79
N ARG A 127 -2.35 14.65 -1.60
CA ARG A 127 -2.61 15.33 -0.33
C ARG A 127 -1.58 16.39 0.01
N ALA A 128 -0.34 16.18 -0.42
CA ALA A 128 0.77 17.09 -0.15
C ALA A 128 0.75 18.34 -1.05
N GLN A 129 0.04 18.32 -2.19
CA GLN A 129 -0.13 19.48 -3.04
C GLN A 129 -0.92 20.56 -2.27
N PRO A 130 -0.29 21.66 -1.84
CA PRO A 130 -1.03 22.78 -1.28
C PRO A 130 -1.94 23.29 -2.39
N ALA A 131 -3.21 23.56 -2.06
CA ALA A 131 -4.03 24.38 -2.95
C ALA A 131 -3.21 25.65 -3.19
N SER A 132 -2.70 25.85 -4.40
CA SER A 132 -2.17 27.12 -4.85
C SER A 132 -3.36 28.06 -4.85
N ARG A 133 -3.70 28.55 -3.65
CA ARG A 133 -4.75 29.51 -3.41
C ARG A 133 -4.28 30.71 -4.19
N ILE A 134 -4.94 30.90 -5.33
CA ILE A 134 -4.81 32.04 -6.20
C ILE A 134 -4.82 33.24 -5.27
N SER A 135 -3.63 33.77 -5.01
CA SER A 135 -3.45 35.10 -4.47
C SER A 135 -3.95 36.00 -5.58
N THR A 136 -5.26 36.23 -5.63
CA THR A 136 -5.81 37.40 -6.28
C THR A 136 -5.25 38.57 -5.50
N SER A 137 -4.05 39.02 -5.87
CA SER A 137 -3.53 40.31 -5.50
C SER A 137 -4.52 41.31 -6.10
N TRP A 138 -5.50 41.71 -5.30
CA TRP A 138 -6.40 42.81 -5.63
C TRP A 138 -5.55 44.07 -5.72
N PRO A 139 -5.47 44.75 -6.88
CA PRO A 139 -4.77 46.01 -6.96
C PRO A 139 -5.59 47.03 -6.15
N SER A 140 -5.12 47.38 -4.95
CA SER A 140 -5.61 48.54 -4.21
C SER A 140 -5.10 49.82 -4.88
N THR A 141 -5.63 50.10 -6.07
CA THR A 141 -5.48 51.39 -6.75
C THR A 141 -6.85 51.85 -7.21
N VAL A 142 -7.66 52.32 -6.26
CA VAL A 142 -8.48 53.50 -6.51
C VAL A 142 -8.09 54.51 -5.44
N ARG A 143 -7.34 55.49 -5.94
CA ARG A 143 -6.80 56.67 -5.27
C ARG A 143 -7.95 57.64 -4.95
N GLY A 144 -7.67 58.56 -4.04
CA GLY A 144 -8.59 59.63 -3.64
C GLY A 144 -9.08 60.52 -4.77
N GLY A 145 -10.14 61.25 -4.43
CA GLY A 145 -10.83 62.29 -5.19
C GLY A 145 -11.95 62.81 -4.31
#